data_AF-A0A6C0UGF5-F1
#
_entry.id   AF-A0A6C0UGF5-F1
#
_cell.length_a   1.000
_cell.length_b   1.000
_cell.length_c   1.000
_cell.angle_alpha   90.00
_cell.angle_beta   90.00
_cell.angle_gamma   90.00
#
_symmetry.space_group_name_H-M   'P 1'
#
loop_
_entity.id
_entity.type
_entity.pdbx_description
1 polymer ?
#
loop_
_entity_poly.entity_id
_entity_poly.type
_entity_poly.pdbx_seq_one_letter_code
_entity_poly.pdbx_strand_id
1 'polypeptide(L)' 'MVNENYEPNTHEDKLLAFVKLKPCGLVTNRYVREETSMPAERVDSTLNNLKKTGWVKRLTRGFYELVEDPRE' A
#
# COMPACT_ATOMS: atom_id res chain seq x y z
N MET A 1 -10.46 -11.70 -1.90
CA MET A 1 -9.72 -12.38 -2.97
C MET A 1 -8.75 -11.36 -3.54
N VAL A 2 -7.49 -11.74 -3.71
CA VAL A 2 -6.45 -10.85 -4.26
C VAL A 2 -6.65 -10.78 -5.77
N ASN A 3 -6.58 -9.58 -6.35
CA ASN A 3 -6.65 -9.40 -7.80
C ASN A 3 -5.25 -9.58 -8.41
N GLU A 4 -4.98 -10.77 -8.94
CA GLU A 4 -3.70 -11.12 -9.56
C GLU A 4 -3.43 -10.39 -10.88
N ASN A 5 -4.47 -9.88 -11.55
CA ASN A 5 -4.36 -9.17 -12.83
C ASN A 5 -4.29 -7.64 -12.67
N TYR A 6 -4.09 -7.15 -11.44
CA TYR A 6 -3.96 -5.72 -11.20
C TYR A 6 -2.54 -5.26 -11.52
N GLU A 7 -2.43 -4.17 -12.30
CA GLU A 7 -1.16 -3.52 -12.62
C GLU A 7 -1.03 -2.23 -11.81
N PRO A 8 -0.20 -2.20 -10.75
CA PRO A 8 0.04 -1.01 -9.96
C PRO A 8 0.65 0.12 -10.80
N ASN A 9 0.25 1.35 -10.52
CA ASN A 9 0.92 2.53 -11.08
C ASN A 9 2.18 2.89 -10.30
N THR A 10 2.93 3.89 -10.78
CA THR A 10 4.19 4.35 -10.16
C THR A 10 4.08 4.72 -8.68
N HIS A 11 2.93 5.22 -8.21
CA HIS A 11 2.74 5.56 -6.80
C HIS A 11 2.43 4.33 -5.95
N GLU A 12 1.66 3.40 -6.50
CA GLU A 12 1.34 2.13 -5.86
C GLU A 12 2.59 1.26 -5.75
N ASP A 13 3.43 1.22 -6.79
CA ASP A 13 4.74 0.57 -6.74
C ASP A 13 5.66 1.17 -5.68
N LYS A 14 5.72 2.51 -5.57
CA LYS A 14 6.50 3.16 -4.50
C LYS A 14 6.00 2.78 -3.11
N LEU A 15 4.69 2.69 -2.92
CA LEU A 15 4.10 2.29 -1.66
C LEU A 15 4.40 0.82 -1.35
N LEU A 16 4.22 -0.07 -2.32
CA LEU A 16 4.50 -1.51 -2.16
C LEU A 16 5.98 -1.77 -1.90
N ALA A 17 6.87 -1.09 -2.61
CA ALA A 17 8.30 -1.17 -2.35
C ALA A 17 8.63 -0.75 -0.91
N PHE A 18 8.03 0.36 -0.44
CA PHE A 18 8.18 0.81 0.93
C PHE A 18 7.64 -0.23 1.94
N VAL A 19 6.41 -0.70 1.74
CA VAL A 19 5.73 -1.63 2.66
C VAL A 19 6.43 -2.98 2.79
N LYS A 20 7.27 -3.35 1.83
CA LYS A 20 8.07 -4.60 1.80
C LYS A 20 9.43 -4.48 2.49
N LEU A 21 9.91 -3.26 2.76
CA LEU A 21 11.23 -3.04 3.39
C LEU A 21 11.24 -3.55 4.82
N LYS A 22 12.15 -4.44 5.21
CA LYS A 22 12.21 -4.88 6.61
C LYS A 22 12.54 -3.71 7.56
N PRO A 23 11.85 -3.61 8.71
CA PRO A 23 10.96 -4.63 9.28
C PRO A 23 9.52 -4.63 8.75
N CYS A 24 9.13 -3.72 7.86
CA CYS A 24 7.72 -3.42 7.64
C CYS A 24 7.00 -4.43 6.73
N GLY A 25 5.76 -4.70 7.17
CA GLY A 25 4.60 -5.23 6.44
C GLY A 25 3.31 -4.55 6.92
N LEU A 26 3.44 -3.52 7.77
CA LEU A 26 2.37 -2.74 8.41
C LEU A 26 2.71 -1.25 8.31
N VAL A 27 1.78 -0.43 7.84
CA VAL A 27 1.99 1.00 7.63
C VAL A 27 0.78 1.83 8.02
N THR A 28 1.04 3.11 8.30
CA THR A 28 0.02 4.14 8.43
C THR A 28 0.07 5.12 7.27
N ASN A 29 -1.04 5.83 7.01
CA ASN A 29 -1.05 6.92 6.02
C ASN A 29 0.08 7.93 6.26
N ARG A 30 0.31 8.29 7.52
CA ARG A 30 1.35 9.24 7.90
C ARG A 30 2.74 8.68 7.56
N TYR A 31 2.99 7.42 7.89
CA TYR A 31 4.30 6.82 7.67
C TYR A 31 4.61 6.68 6.18
N VAL A 32 3.65 6.22 5.38
CA VAL A 32 3.78 6.19 3.92
C VAL A 32 4.06 7.60 3.38
N ARG A 33 3.33 8.62 3.84
CA ARG A 33 3.55 10.01 3.40
C ARG A 33 4.97 10.50 3.68
N GLU A 34 5.45 10.29 4.90
CA GLU A 34 6.78 10.74 5.33
C GLU A 34 7.89 10.04 4.54
N GLU A 35 7.79 8.72 4.35
CA GLU A 35 8.86 7.92 3.72
C GLU A 35 8.84 7.96 2.19
N THR A 36 7.66 8.08 1.57
CA THR A 36 7.55 8.10 0.11
C THR A 36 7.51 9.51 -0.49
N SER A 37 7.48 10.55 0.35
CA SER A 37 7.28 11.95 -0.05
C SER A 37 6.03 12.19 -0.92
N MET A 38 5.05 11.28 -0.87
CA MET A 38 3.80 11.43 -1.63
C MET A 38 2.86 12.44 -0.95
N PRO A 39 2.11 13.27 -1.71
CA PRO A 39 1.06 14.11 -1.15
C PRO A 39 -0.01 13.28 -0.43
N ALA A 40 -0.62 13.82 0.64
CA ALA A 40 -1.60 13.10 1.46
C ALA A 40 -2.77 12.55 0.64
N GLU A 41 -3.33 13.36 -0.27
CA GLU A 41 -4.41 12.96 -1.18
C GLU A 41 -4.02 11.76 -2.04
N ARG A 42 -2.76 11.71 -2.50
CA ARG A 42 -2.26 10.56 -3.27
C ARG A 42 -2.13 9.33 -2.39
N VAL A 43 -1.54 9.44 -1.20
CA VAL A 43 -1.39 8.29 -0.28
C VAL A 43 -2.73 7.63 0.03
N ASP A 44 -3.76 8.43 0.32
CA ASP A 44 -5.11 7.91 0.59
C ASP A 44 -5.70 7.20 -0.63
N SER A 45 -5.55 7.77 -1.83
CA SER A 45 -6.02 7.13 -3.06
C SER A 45 -5.30 5.81 -3.35
N THR A 46 -3.97 5.78 -3.22
CA THR A 46 -3.11 4.62 -3.43
C THR A 46 -3.47 3.47 -2.48
N LEU A 47 -3.58 3.75 -1.18
CA LEU A 47 -3.96 2.74 -0.19
C LEU A 47 -5.38 2.22 -0.42
N ASN A 48 -6.31 3.09 -0.84
CA ASN A 48 -7.67 2.66 -1.15
C ASN A 48 -7.73 1.79 -2.41
N ASN A 49 -6.94 2.09 -3.45
CA ASN A 49 -6.85 1.28 -4.66
C ASN A 49 -6.29 -0.11 -4.34
N LEU A 50 -5.13 -0.16 -3.70
CA LEU A 50 -4.51 -1.42 -3.28
C LEU A 50 -5.43 -2.22 -2.35
N LYS A 51 -6.18 -1.55 -1.46
CA LYS A 51 -7.19 -2.21 -0.62
C LYS A 51 -8.32 -2.83 -1.45
N LYS A 52 -8.84 -2.13 -2.46
CA LYS A 52 -9.90 -2.66 -3.35
C LYS A 52 -9.43 -3.90 -4.11
N THR A 53 -8.15 -3.96 -4.45
CA THR A 53 -7.54 -5.12 -5.12
C THR A 53 -7.25 -6.28 -4.17
N GLY A 54 -7.28 -6.04 -2.85
CA GLY A 54 -6.96 -7.04 -1.83
C GLY A 54 -5.47 -7.19 -1.52
N TRP A 55 -4.58 -6.44 -2.18
CA TRP A 55 -3.12 -6.51 -1.97
C TRP A 55 -2.72 -5.95 -0.60
N VAL A 56 -3.47 -4.97 -0.10
CA VAL A 56 -3.35 -4.51 1.29
C VAL A 56 -4.69 -4.64 2.01
N LYS A 57 -4.63 -4.84 3.32
CA LYS A 57 -5.81 -4.91 4.19
C LYS A 57 -5.77 -3.78 5.21
N ARG A 58 -6.90 -3.11 5.39
CA ARG A 58 -7.06 -2.14 6.48
C ARG A 58 -7.39 -2.89 7.77
N LEU A 59 -6.51 -2.83 8.77
CA LEU A 59 -6.73 -3.48 10.07
C LEU A 59 -7.61 -2.64 10.98
N THR A 60 -7.33 -1.34 11.04
CA THR A 60 -8.14 -0.35 11.76
C THR A 60 -8.02 1.01 11.07
N ARG A 61 -8.63 2.06 11.63
CA ARG A 61 -8.63 3.40 11.03
C ARG A 61 -7.19 3.91 10.86
N GLY A 62 -6.72 3.94 9.61
CA GLY A 62 -5.42 4.51 9.24
C GLY A 62 -4.25 3.54 9.31
N PHE A 63 -4.49 2.26 9.60
CA PHE A 63 -3.49 1.19 9.61
C PHE A 63 -3.78 0.16 8.53
N TYR A 64 -2.74 -0.16 7.76
CA TYR A 64 -2.78 -1.07 6.63
C TYR A 64 -1.67 -2.12 6.74
N GLU A 65 -1.97 -3.33 6.30
CA GLU A 65 -1.07 -4.47 6.25
C GLU A 65 -0.94 -4.93 4.80
N LEU A 66 0.28 -5.27 4.37
CA LEU A 66 0.48 -5.99 3.12
C LEU A 66 -0.06 -7.41 3.28
N VAL A 67 -0.99 -7.79 2.40
CA VAL A 67 -1.51 -9.16 2.37
C VAL A 67 -0.61 -10.01 1.50
N GLU A 68 -0.47 -9.61 0.24
CA GLU A 68 0.26 -10.33 -0.80
C GLU A 68 0.48 -9.38 -1.99
N ASP A 69 1.63 -9.49 -2.65
CA ASP A 69 1.86 -8.92 -3.98
C ASP A 69 1.98 -10.08 -4.97
N PRO A 70 0.96 -10.36 -5.79
CA PRO A 70 0.93 -11.49 -6.72
C PRO A 70 2.05 -11.54 -7.76
N ARG A 71 2.85 -10.49 -7.87
CA ARG A 71 3.96 -10.39 -8.82
C ARG A 71 5.25 -11.02 -8.29
N GLU A 72 5.27 -11.47 -7.04
CA GLU A 72 6.42 -12.11 -6.36
C GLU A 72 6.23 -13.61 -6.13
#